data_AF-A0A7L0MEJ0-F1
#
_entry.id   AF-A0A7L0MEJ0-F1
#
_cell.length_a   1.000
_cell.length_b   1.000
_cell.length_c   1.000
_cell.angle_alpha   90.00
_cell.angle_beta   90.00
_cell.angle_gamma   90.00
#
_symmetry.space_group_name_H-M   'P 1'
#
loop_
_entity.id
_entity.type
_entity.pdbx_description
1 polymer ?
#
loop_
_entity_poly.entity_id
_entity_poly.type
_entity_poly.pdbx_seq_one_letter_code
_entity_poly.pdbx_strand_id
1 'polypeptide(L)' 'AMAKAYDHLFKLLLIGDSGVGKSCLIVRLTQGSFSGTYISTIGIDFKIRMVDIDGKRIKLQVW' A
#
# COMPACT_ATOMS: atom_id res chain seq x y z
N ALA A 1 27.48 0.38 9.90
CA ALA A 1 26.29 0.82 9.12
C ALA A 1 25.19 -0.20 9.36
N MET A 2 24.00 0.24 9.80
CA MET A 2 22.89 -0.68 10.08
C MET A 2 22.42 -1.28 8.75
N ALA A 3 22.47 -2.60 8.60
CA ALA A 3 22.07 -3.28 7.37
C ALA A 3 20.63 -2.91 7.02
N LYS A 4 20.39 -2.56 5.76
CA LYS A 4 19.06 -2.18 5.27
C LYS A 4 18.12 -3.38 5.45
N ALA A 5 17.01 -3.21 6.16
CA ALA A 5 16.07 -4.30 6.48
C ALA A 5 15.26 -4.83 5.27
N TYR A 6 15.62 -4.43 4.04
CA TYR A 6 14.94 -4.76 2.79
C TYR A 6 15.91 -4.61 1.62
N ASP A 7 15.73 -5.44 0.59
CA ASP A 7 16.52 -5.44 -0.63
C ASP A 7 16.08 -4.30 -1.57
N HIS A 8 14.76 -4.10 -1.70
CA HIS A 8 14.16 -3.13 -2.63
C HIS A 8 13.10 -2.26 -1.97
N LEU A 9 12.97 -1.02 -2.47
CA LEU A 9 11.89 -0.09 -2.13
C LEU A 9 11.15 0.28 -3.42
N PHE A 10 9.85 0.01 -3.45
CA PHE A 10 8.96 0.49 -4.51
C PHE A 10 7.95 1.49 -3.97
N LYS A 11 7.71 2.51 -4.78
CA LYS A 11 6.85 3.64 -4.49
C LYS A 11 5.66 3.59 -5.47
N LEU A 12 4.45 3.38 -4.95
CA LEU A 12 3.24 3.16 -5.73
C LEU A 12 2.24 4.29 -5.45
N LEU A 13 1.74 4.94 -6.51
CA LEU A 13 0.70 5.96 -6.43
C LEU A 13 -0.55 5.45 -7.14
N LEU A 14 -1.68 5.41 -6.44
CA LEU A 14 -2.97 5.05 -7.02
C LEU A 14 -3.73 6.32 -7.41
N ILE A 15 -3.99 6.46 -8.71
CA ILE A 15 -4.78 7.55 -9.28
C ILE A 15 -6.06 7.04 -9.90
N GLY A 16 -7.07 7.91 -10.01
CA GLY A 16 -8.36 7.59 -10.61
C GLY A 16 -9.49 8.36 -9.94
N ASP A 17 -10.68 8.26 -10.51
CA ASP A 17 -11.85 9.04 -10.09
C ASP A 17 -12.27 8.76 -8.64
N SER A 18 -13.05 9.68 -8.08
CA SER A 18 -13.64 9.47 -6.76
C SER A 18 -14.54 8.24 -6.75
N GLY A 19 -14.54 7.48 -5.66
CA GLY A 19 -15.40 6.30 -5.52
C GLY A 19 -14.96 5.02 -6.24
N VAL A 20 -13.92 5.03 -7.10
CA VAL A 20 -13.48 3.83 -7.85
C VAL A 20 -12.79 2.74 -7.00
N GLY A 21 -12.69 2.92 -5.68
CA GLY A 21 -12.19 1.88 -4.77
C GLY A 21 -10.68 1.90 -4.49
N LYS A 22 -9.96 2.98 -4.79
CA LYS A 22 -8.51 3.10 -4.52
C LYS A 22 -8.17 2.78 -3.06
N SER A 23 -8.88 3.39 -2.11
CA SER A 23 -8.67 3.18 -0.67
C SER A 23 -9.00 1.75 -0.25
N CYS A 24 -10.04 1.14 -0.85
CA CYS A 24 -10.38 -0.26 -0.63
C CYS A 24 -9.24 -1.19 -1.08
N LEU A 25 -8.59 -0.90 -2.22
CA LEU A 25 -7.44 -1.66 -2.69
C LEU A 25 -6.24 -1.52 -1.75
N ILE A 26 -5.94 -0.31 -1.27
CA ILE A 26 -4.84 -0.08 -0.31
C ILE A 26 -5.09 -0.85 0.99
N VAL A 27 -6.30 -0.78 1.54
CA VAL A 27 -6.70 -1.52 2.75
C VAL A 27 -6.61 -3.02 2.52
N ARG A 28 -7.15 -3.53 1.41
CA ARG A 28 -7.07 -4.96 1.08
C ARG A 28 -5.63 -5.43 0.94
N LEU A 29 -4.79 -4.64 0.26
CA LEU A 29 -3.39 -4.96 0.07
C LEU A 29 -2.64 -5.00 1.40
N THR A 30 -2.93 -4.10 2.33
CA THR A 30 -2.10 -3.89 3.54
C THR A 30 -2.63 -4.63 4.77
N GLN A 31 -3.95 -4.85 4.85
CA GLN A 31 -4.63 -5.41 6.02
C GLN A 31 -5.37 -6.71 5.71
N GLY A 32 -5.52 -7.09 4.43
CA GLY A 32 -6.27 -8.29 4.03
C GLY A 32 -7.79 -8.19 4.22
N SER A 33 -8.30 -7.07 4.74
CA SER A 33 -9.73 -6.83 4.99
C SER A 33 -10.38 -6.05 3.85
N PHE A 34 -11.72 -5.97 3.87
CA PHE A 34 -12.48 -5.09 3.00
C PHE A 34 -13.63 -4.49 3.79
N SER A 35 -13.90 -3.21 3.56
CA SER A 35 -15.07 -2.52 4.08
C SER A 35 -15.89 -2.01 2.89
N GLY A 36 -17.18 -2.35 2.88
CA GLY A 36 -18.14 -1.80 1.91
C GLY A 36 -18.60 -0.39 2.26
N THR A 37 -18.24 0.12 3.45
CA THR A 37 -18.56 1.48 3.87
C THR A 37 -17.69 2.47 3.09
N TYR A 38 -18.32 3.28 2.24
CA TYR A 38 -17.65 4.36 1.56
C TYR A 38 -17.32 5.49 2.55
N ILE A 39 -16.03 5.70 2.78
CA ILE A 39 -15.52 6.87 3.50
C ILE A 39 -14.64 7.60 2.50
N SER A 40 -15.01 8.83 2.14
CA SER A 40 -14.18 9.65 1.26
C SER A 40 -12.79 9.79 1.88
N THR A 41 -11.75 9.61 1.07
CA THR A 41 -10.38 9.81 1.54
C THR A 41 -10.16 11.30 1.75
N ILE A 42 -9.81 11.70 2.97
CA ILE A 42 -9.42 13.07 3.28
C ILE A 42 -7.92 13.15 3.11
N GLY A 43 -7.46 13.82 2.04
CA GLY A 43 -6.03 13.96 1.72
C GLY A 43 -5.43 12.70 1.09
N ILE A 44 -4.21 12.36 1.50
CA ILE A 44 -3.42 11.23 0.98
C ILE A 44 -3.34 10.16 2.07
N ASP A 45 -3.80 8.94 1.80
CA ASP A 45 -3.57 7.80 2.69
C ASP A 45 -2.19 7.19 2.38
N PHE A 46 -1.44 6.80 3.40
CA PHE A 46 -0.11 6.23 3.23
C PHE A 46 0.00 4.92 3.99
N LYS A 47 0.35 3.85 3.28
CA LYS A 47 0.60 2.54 3.89
C LYS A 47 1.94 1.97 3.46
N ILE A 48 2.53 1.20 4.37
CA ILE A 48 3.75 0.43 4.14
C ILE A 48 3.41 -1.05 4.28
N ARG A 49 3.88 -1.87 3.33
CA ARG A 49 3.82 -3.32 3.42
C ARG A 49 5.18 -3.93 3.09
N MET A 50 5.61 -4.89 3.91
CA MET A 50 6.73 -5.77 3.59
C MET A 50 6.19 -7.00 2.88
N VAL A 51 6.80 -7.37 1.76
CA VAL A 51 6.46 -8.59 1.01
C VAL A 51 7.75 -9.32 0.65
N ASP A 52 7.70 -10.65 0.62
CA ASP A 52 8.78 -11.48 0.13
C ASP A 52 8.41 -12.00 -1.26
N ILE A 53 9.23 -11.66 -2.26
CA ILE A 53 9.04 -12.05 -3.67
C ILE A 53 10.39 -12.53 -4.19
N ASP A 54 10.43 -13.76 -4.72
CA ASP A 54 11.64 -14.39 -5.26
C ASP A 54 12.84 -14.35 -4.30
N GLY A 55 12.58 -14.60 -3.01
CA GLY A 55 13.59 -14.59 -1.95
C GLY A 55 14.13 -13.20 -1.58
N LYS A 56 13.57 -12.13 -2.15
CA LYS A 56 13.92 -10.74 -1.81
C LYS A 56 12.84 -10.10 -0.95
N ARG A 57 13.29 -9.41 0.10
CA ARG A 57 12.44 -8.65 1.00
C ARG A 57 12.20 -7.26 0.45
N ILE A 58 10.97 -7.00 0.04
CA ILE A 58 10.58 -5.76 -0.65
C ILE A 58 9.73 -4.89 0.27
N LYS A 59 10.09 -3.61 0.36
CA LYS A 59 9.29 -2.58 1.02
C LYS A 59 8.41 -1.87 -0.02
N LEU A 60 7.10 -2.00 0.12
CA LEU A 60 6.12 -1.26 -0.68
C LEU A 60 5.66 -0.05 0.10
N GLN A 61 5.73 1.13 -0.52
CA GLN A 61 5.11 2.37 -0.07
C GLN A 61 3.97 2.70 -1.02
N VAL A 62 2.75 2.81 -0.50
CA VAL A 62 1.55 3.02 -1.30
C VAL A 62 0.87 4.31 -0.86
N TRP A 63 0.61 5.18 -1.84
CA TRP A 63 -0.13 6.44 -1.75
C TRP A 63 -1.39 6.37 -2.60
#